data_AF-A0A2C6A0H2-F1
#
_entry.id   AF-A0A2C6A0H2-F1
#
_cell.length_a   1.000
_cell.length_b   1.000
_cell.length_c   1.000
_cell.angle_alpha   90.00
_cell.angle_beta   90.00
_cell.angle_gamma   90.00
#
_symmetry.space_group_name_H-M   'P 1'
#
loop_
_entity.id
_entity.type
_entity.pdbx_description
1 polymer ?
#
loop_
_entity_poly.entity_id
_entity_poly.type
_entity_poly.pdbx_seq_one_letter_code
_entity_poly.pdbx_strand_id
1 'polypeptide(L)'
;MLTPTVANRLSWLYAVGNTPATNLARSVPHGQDADLLALGCGDLRNVLFTAYVNDGLPARKLDITCCDYDERVIGEPCPAS
;
A
#
# COMPACT_ATOMS: atom_id res chain seq x y z
N MET A 1 -6.60 20.42 14.55
CA MET A 1 -6.05 21.26 13.48
C MET A 1 -7.01 21.18 12.30
N LEU A 2 -7.46 22.31 11.76
CA LEU A 2 -8.30 22.33 10.55
C LEU A 2 -7.38 22.48 9.35
N THR A 3 -6.88 21.37 8.83
CA THR A 3 -6.22 21.31 7.53
C THR A 3 -7.27 21.42 6.43
N PRO A 4 -7.00 22.14 5.32
CA PRO A 4 -7.91 22.15 4.19
C PRO A 4 -7.97 20.74 3.59
N THR A 5 -9.05 20.01 3.86
CA THR A 5 -9.32 18.71 3.25
C THR A 5 -9.71 18.95 1.79
N VAL A 6 -8.80 18.67 0.86
CA VAL A 6 -9.14 18.59 -0.56
C VAL A 6 -10.00 17.34 -0.73
N ALA A 7 -11.31 17.52 -0.76
CA ALA A 7 -12.25 16.44 -1.02
C ALA A 7 -12.01 15.92 -2.44
N ASN A 8 -11.27 14.81 -2.58
CA ASN A 8 -11.13 14.12 -3.85
C ASN A 8 -12.49 13.50 -4.22
N ARG A 9 -13.34 14.28 -4.91
CA ARG A 9 -14.66 13.83 -5.39
C ARG A 9 -14.58 12.75 -6.46
N LEU A 10 -13.40 12.53 -7.05
CA LEU A 10 -13.11 11.53 -8.06
C LEU A 10 -12.00 10.58 -7.57
N SER A 11 -12.10 10.08 -6.33
CA SER A 11 -11.27 8.94 -5.91
C SER A 11 -11.90 7.64 -6.40
N TRP A 12 -11.14 6.88 -7.20
CA TRP A 12 -11.53 5.55 -7.60
C TRP A 12 -10.91 4.54 -6.65
N LEU A 13 -11.77 3.88 -5.85
CA LEU A 13 -11.35 2.70 -5.09
C LEU A 13 -11.25 1.55 -6.06
N TYR A 14 -10.03 1.21 -6.46
CA TYR A 14 -9.79 0.16 -7.43
C TYR A 14 -9.72 -1.22 -6.79
N ALA A 15 -10.59 -1.59 -5.86
CA ALA A 15 -10.52 -2.89 -5.16
C ALA A 15 -10.38 -4.12 -6.10
N VAL A 16 -10.92 -4.02 -7.33
CA VAL A 16 -10.76 -5.00 -8.43
C VAL A 16 -10.41 -4.27 -9.75
N GLY A 17 -9.65 -3.18 -9.67
CA GLY A 17 -9.49 -2.22 -10.77
C GLY A 17 -8.95 -2.80 -12.09
N ASN A 18 -9.22 -2.08 -13.16
CA ASN A 18 -8.78 -2.27 -14.55
C ASN A 18 -7.25 -2.29 -14.76
N THR A 19 -6.46 -2.00 -13.72
CA THR A 19 -5.00 -2.14 -13.72
C THR A 19 -4.61 -3.31 -12.81
N PRO A 20 -3.84 -4.29 -13.31
CA PRO A 20 -3.43 -5.45 -12.52
C PRO A 20 -2.52 -5.03 -11.36
N ALA A 21 -2.60 -5.77 -10.25
CA ALA A 21 -1.71 -5.56 -9.11
C ALA A 21 -0.25 -5.87 -9.51
N THR A 22 0.69 -5.15 -8.90
CA THR A 22 2.13 -5.32 -9.12
C THR A 22 2.85 -5.71 -7.84
N ASN A 23 3.90 -6.51 -7.98
CA ASN A 23 4.75 -6.90 -6.86
C ASN A 23 5.71 -5.74 -6.54
N LEU A 24 5.52 -5.11 -5.39
CA LEU A 24 6.32 -3.98 -4.91
C LEU A 24 7.77 -4.37 -4.62
N ALA A 25 8.01 -5.65 -4.30
CA ALA A 25 9.32 -6.17 -3.97
C ALA A 25 10.01 -6.90 -5.13
N ARG A 26 9.49 -6.79 -6.37
CA ARG A 26 10.01 -7.52 -7.56
C ARG A 26 11.47 -7.25 -7.89
N SER A 27 12.00 -6.11 -7.44
CA SER A 27 13.38 -5.69 -7.67
C SER A 27 14.32 -6.08 -6.53
N VAL A 28 13.79 -6.71 -5.48
CA VAL A 28 14.57 -7.19 -4.35
C VAL A 28 14.78 -8.70 -4.49
N PRO A 29 16.01 -9.20 -4.33
CA PRO A 29 16.29 -10.64 -4.29
C PRO A 29 15.43 -11.38 -3.26
N HIS A 30 15.06 -12.63 -3.58
CA HIS A 30 14.33 -13.49 -2.66
C HIS A 30 15.16 -13.79 -1.40
N GLY A 31 14.50 -13.86 -0.24
CA GLY A 31 15.16 -14.05 1.06
C GLY A 31 15.86 -12.81 1.62
N GLN A 32 15.83 -11.67 0.92
CA GLN A 32 16.36 -10.41 1.43
C GLN A 32 15.24 -9.54 1.99
N ASP A 33 15.41 -9.07 3.22
CA ASP A 33 14.50 -8.13 3.86
C ASP A 33 14.38 -6.84 3.04
N ALA A 34 13.20 -6.24 3.02
CA ALA A 34 12.97 -4.97 2.34
C ALA A 34 12.02 -4.06 3.11
N ASP A 35 12.44 -2.80 3.19
CA ASP A 35 11.62 -1.69 3.66
C ASP A 35 11.17 -0.87 2.42
N LEU A 36 9.87 -0.82 2.19
CA LEU A 36 9.26 -0.25 0.98
C LEU A 36 8.36 0.93 1.35
N LEU A 37 8.60 2.08 0.70
CA LEU A 37 7.75 3.27 0.80
C LEU A 37 6.87 3.38 -0.45
N ALA A 38 5.56 3.18 -0.30
CA ALA A 38 4.58 3.30 -1.37
C ALA A 38 3.92 4.69 -1.34
N LEU A 39 4.37 5.60 -2.23
CA LEU A 39 3.80 6.94 -2.40
C LEU A 39 2.61 6.93 -3.35
N GLY A 40 1.49 7.51 -2.94
CA GLY A 40 0.24 7.47 -3.70
C GLY A 40 -0.24 6.03 -3.87
N CYS A 41 -0.27 5.27 -2.77
CA CYS A 41 -0.56 3.83 -2.84
C CYS A 41 -1.94 3.53 -3.41
N GLY A 42 -2.91 4.44 -3.27
CA GLY A 42 -4.26 4.35 -3.79
C GLY A 42 -5.11 3.28 -3.11
N ASP A 43 -4.71 2.01 -3.19
CA ASP A 43 -5.35 0.91 -2.47
C ASP A 43 -4.33 -0.17 -2.06
N LEU A 44 -4.77 -1.11 -1.23
CA LEU A 44 -3.89 -2.16 -0.69
C LEU A 44 -3.62 -3.31 -1.66
N ARG A 45 -4.12 -3.31 -2.90
CA ARG A 45 -4.01 -4.48 -3.80
C ARG A 45 -2.57 -4.86 -4.10
N ASN A 46 -1.70 -3.87 -4.33
CA ASN A 46 -0.28 -4.13 -4.60
C ASN A 46 0.42 -4.74 -3.38
N VAL A 47 0.04 -4.30 -2.17
CA VAL A 47 0.55 -4.84 -0.91
C VAL A 47 0.09 -6.28 -0.72
N LEU A 48 -1.21 -6.53 -0.88
CA LEU A 48 -1.80 -7.87 -0.75
C LEU A 48 -1.25 -8.84 -1.80
N PHE A 49 -1.12 -8.39 -3.06
CA PHE A 49 -0.51 -9.18 -4.12
C PHE A 49 0.95 -9.49 -3.81
N THR A 50 1.72 -8.52 -3.34
CA THR A 50 3.12 -8.70 -2.93
C THR A 50 3.24 -9.72 -1.80
N ALA A 51 2.38 -9.64 -0.79
CA ALA A 51 2.35 -10.60 0.31
C ALA A 51 1.97 -12.02 -0.17
N TYR A 52 0.97 -12.12 -1.06
CA TYR A 52 0.53 -13.39 -1.62
C TYR A 52 1.63 -14.07 -2.44
N VAL A 53 2.32 -13.35 -3.33
CA VAL A 53 3.43 -13.93 -4.13
C VAL A 53 4.69 -14.18 -3.30
N ASN A 54 4.77 -13.60 -2.10
CA ASN A 54 5.85 -13.89 -1.15
C ASN A 54 5.64 -15.22 -0.42
N ASP A 55 4.41 -15.74 -0.40
CA ASP A 55 4.12 -17.06 0.16
C ASP A 55 4.79 -18.16 -0.68
N GLY A 56 5.50 -19.08 -0.02
CA GLY A 56 6.29 -20.13 -0.68
C GLY A 56 7.68 -19.71 -1.18
N LEU A 57 8.08 -18.44 -1.01
CA LEU A 57 9.45 -17.98 -1.24
C LEU A 57 10.29 -18.09 0.04
N PRO A 58 11.64 -18.02 -0.06
CA PRO A 58 12.50 -17.91 1.12
C PRO A 58 12.03 -16.79 2.05
N ALA A 59 11.89 -17.12 3.33
CA ALA A 59 11.40 -16.21 4.35
C ALA A 59 12.19 -14.89 4.33
N ARG A 60 11.47 -13.77 4.36
CA ARG A 60 12.00 -12.42 4.39
C ARG A 60 11.02 -11.50 5.11
N LYS A 61 11.54 -10.47 5.75
CA LYS A 61 10.74 -9.39 6.32
C LYS A 61 10.41 -8.39 5.21
N LEU A 62 9.12 -8.10 5.07
CA LEU A 62 8.61 -7.02 4.24
C LEU A 62 7.98 -5.97 5.14
N ASP A 63 8.61 -4.81 5.25
CA ASP A 63 8.04 -3.64 5.90
C ASP A 63 7.53 -2.69 4.81
N ILE A 64 6.22 -2.46 4.76
CA ILE A 64 5.59 -1.65 3.70
C ILE A 64 4.89 -0.47 4.37
N THR A 65 5.48 0.71 4.19
CA THR A 65 4.89 1.98 4.61
C THR A 65 4.10 2.56 3.44
N CYS A 66 2.79 2.71 3.62
CA CYS A 66 1.89 3.33 2.65
C CYS A 66 1.70 4.81 2.99
N CYS A 67 1.87 5.68 1.99
CA CYS A 67 1.56 7.10 2.09
C CYS A 67 0.63 7.49 0.94
N ASP A 68 -0.50 8.08 1.28
CA ASP A 68 -1.45 8.66 0.34
C ASP A 68 -1.92 10.02 0.85
N TYR A 69 -2.41 10.85 -0.06
CA TYR A 69 -3.01 12.12 0.31
C TYR A 69 -4.50 11.96 0.64
N ASP A 70 -5.14 10.91 0.15
CA ASP A 70 -6.55 10.61 0.44
C ASP A 70 -6.66 9.80 1.74
N GLU A 71 -7.19 10.43 2.78
CA GLU A 71 -7.38 9.83 4.11
C GLU A 71 -8.24 8.55 4.05
N ARG A 72 -9.11 8.40 3.05
CA ARG A 72 -9.94 7.20 2.86
C ARG A 72 -9.14 5.96 2.47
N VAL A 73 -7.94 6.15 1.92
CA VAL A 73 -7.06 5.08 1.47
C VAL A 73 -6.28 4.48 2.63
N ILE A 74 -5.74 5.34 3.50
CA ILE A 74 -4.95 4.91 4.66
C ILE A 74 -5.88 4.49 5.81
N GLY A 75 -7.12 4.97 5.80
CA GLY A 75 -8.05 4.83 6.90
C GLY A 75 -7.87 5.95 7.92
N GLU A 76 -8.92 6.18 8.71
CA GLU A 76 -8.89 7.19 9.76
C GLU A 76 -7.79 6.84 10.79
N PRO A 77 -6.94 7.80 11.19
CA PRO A 77 -5.96 7.55 12.24
C PRO A 77 -6.68 7.15 13.52
N CYS A 78 -6.20 6.07 14.16
CA CYS A 78 -6.70 5.65 15.48
C CYS A 78 -6.61 6.85 16.45
N PRO A 79 -7.70 7.23 17.16
CA PRO A 79 -7.64 8.34 18.10
C PRO A 79 -6.58 8.02 19.16
N ALA A 80 -5.57 8.88 19.27
CA ALA A 80 -4.56 8.77 20.31
C ALA A 80 -5.26 8.89 21.68
N SER A 81 -5.25 7.79 22.43
CA SER A 81 -5.73 7.68 23.81
C SER A 81 -4.84 8.44 24.78
#